data_AF-A0A386UUA4-F1
#
_entry.id   AF-A0A386UUA4-F1
#
_cell.length_a   1.000
_cell.length_b   1.000
_cell.length_c   1.000
_cell.angle_alpha   90.00
_cell.angle_beta   90.00
_cell.angle_gamma   90.00
#
_symmetry.space_group_name_H-M   'P 1'
#
loop_
_entity.id
_entity.type
_entity.pdbx_description
1 polymer ?
#
loop_
_entity_poly.entity_id
_entity_poly.type
_entity_poly.pdbx_seq_one_letter_code
_entity_poly.pdbx_strand_id
1 'polypeptide(L)'
;MLRSTLAAALILWAGAVQAFPVEPLPVPAGGEQFWGLGSTGINCYRAPCPWRGVFRMNPDGTRDRPLSGHDMTELPLLEADKADRTRIEGAFASGGCVVAEGHFEGETLVVARIAGECHHWAPRQPAE
;
A
#
# COMPACT_ATOMS: atom_id res chain seq x y z
N MET A 1 21.49 -50.05 -49.41
CA MET A 1 21.17 -50.24 -47.97
C MET A 1 21.66 -49.01 -47.23
N LEU A 2 20.76 -48.05 -46.96
CA LEU A 2 21.09 -46.73 -46.42
C LEU A 2 20.76 -46.74 -44.92
N ARG A 3 21.77 -46.63 -44.05
CA ARG A 3 21.61 -46.62 -42.59
C ARG A 3 21.33 -45.18 -42.14
N SER A 4 20.09 -44.91 -41.75
CA SER A 4 19.69 -43.66 -41.09
C SER A 4 20.14 -43.67 -39.63
N THR A 5 21.13 -42.86 -39.28
CA THR A 5 21.47 -42.53 -37.89
C THR A 5 20.62 -41.34 -37.44
N LEU A 6 19.67 -41.59 -36.55
CA LEU A 6 18.87 -40.56 -35.85
C LEU A 6 19.76 -39.81 -34.86
N ALA A 7 19.89 -38.50 -35.05
CA ALA A 7 20.51 -37.58 -34.10
C ALA A 7 19.51 -37.26 -32.98
N ALA A 8 19.81 -37.69 -31.75
CA ALA A 8 19.09 -37.27 -30.56
C ALA A 8 19.72 -35.98 -30.02
N ALA A 9 19.15 -34.82 -30.37
CA ALA A 9 19.52 -33.54 -29.79
C ALA A 9 18.76 -33.36 -28.45
N LEU A 10 19.46 -33.60 -27.34
CA LEU A 10 18.98 -33.27 -26.00
C LEU A 10 19.08 -31.76 -25.79
N ILE A 11 17.96 -31.05 -25.88
CA ILE A 11 17.87 -29.62 -25.57
C ILE A 11 17.69 -29.49 -24.05
N LEU A 12 18.78 -29.18 -23.35
CA LEU A 12 18.75 -28.79 -21.93
C LEU A 12 18.16 -27.37 -21.83
N TRP A 13 16.88 -27.27 -21.46
CA TRP A 13 16.27 -26.01 -21.06
C TRP A 13 16.72 -25.65 -19.64
N ALA A 14 17.78 -24.85 -19.54
CA ALA A 14 18.13 -24.17 -18.29
C ALA A 14 17.16 -22.98 -18.11
N GLY A 15 16.09 -23.18 -17.33
CA GLY A 15 15.19 -22.10 -16.92
C GLY A 15 15.92 -21.17 -15.96
N ALA A 16 16.29 -19.98 -16.43
CA ALA A 16 16.77 -18.91 -15.58
C ALA A 16 15.60 -18.39 -14.73
N VAL A 17 15.58 -18.72 -13.44
CA VAL A 17 14.66 -18.11 -12.47
C VAL A 17 15.04 -16.65 -12.34
N GLN A 18 14.24 -15.74 -12.90
CA GLN A 18 14.43 -14.31 -12.69
C GLN A 18 13.91 -13.97 -11.30
N ALA A 19 14.84 -13.69 -10.38
CA ALA A 19 14.49 -13.04 -9.12
C ALA A 19 14.19 -11.57 -9.43
N PHE A 20 12.92 -11.16 -9.33
CA PHE A 20 12.58 -9.74 -9.37
C PHE A 20 13.20 -9.08 -8.14
N PRO A 21 13.96 -7.98 -8.30
CA PRO A 21 14.45 -7.23 -7.16
C PRO A 21 13.24 -6.68 -6.40
N VAL A 22 13.11 -7.07 -5.13
CA VAL A 22 12.17 -6.42 -4.22
C VAL A 22 12.75 -5.04 -3.94
N GLU A 23 12.18 -3.99 -4.53
CA GLU A 23 12.53 -2.63 -4.18
C GLU A 23 12.20 -2.39 -2.70
N PRO A 24 13.14 -1.86 -1.90
CA PRO A 24 12.86 -1.57 -0.51
C PRO A 24 11.77 -0.51 -0.41
N LEU A 25 10.87 -0.66 0.57
CA LEU A 25 9.87 0.37 0.86
C LEU A 25 10.57 1.70 1.14
N PRO A 26 9.97 2.84 0.73
CA PRO A 26 10.52 4.14 1.06
C PRO A 26 10.60 4.31 2.57
N VAL A 27 11.57 5.10 3.04
CA VAL A 27 11.74 5.49 4.45
C VAL A 27 11.28 6.95 4.57
N PRO A 28 10.50 7.32 5.61
CA PRO A 28 10.08 8.70 5.76
C PRO A 28 11.27 9.58 6.16
N ALA A 29 11.19 10.87 5.82
CA ALA A 29 12.15 11.87 6.25
C ALA A 29 12.18 11.99 7.79
N GLY A 30 13.27 12.55 8.33
CA GLY A 30 13.44 12.68 9.77
C GLY A 30 12.32 13.52 10.39
N GLY A 31 11.56 12.93 11.32
CA GLY A 31 10.41 13.55 11.96
C GLY A 31 9.06 13.21 11.32
N GLU A 32 9.07 12.57 10.15
CA GLU A 32 7.86 12.17 9.42
C GLU A 32 7.48 10.71 9.67
N GLN A 33 6.23 10.39 9.35
CA GLN A 33 5.67 9.05 9.43
C GLN A 33 4.80 8.77 8.20
N PHE A 34 4.74 7.52 7.76
CA PHE A 34 3.76 7.12 6.75
C PHE A 34 2.39 6.85 7.37
N TRP A 35 1.35 7.41 6.77
CA TRP A 35 -0.04 7.32 7.16
C TRP A 35 -0.91 6.84 6.00
N GLY A 36 -1.62 5.73 6.22
CA GLY A 36 -2.67 5.28 5.32
C GLY A 36 -3.93 6.12 5.54
N LEU A 37 -4.52 6.59 4.44
CA LEU A 37 -5.70 7.45 4.41
C LEU A 37 -6.75 6.85 3.48
N GLY A 38 -7.90 6.46 4.03
CA GLY A 38 -9.02 5.92 3.27
C GLY A 38 -9.44 4.55 3.77
N SER A 39 -9.69 3.62 2.85
CA SER A 39 -10.12 2.26 3.16
C SER A 39 -9.10 1.55 4.04
N THR A 40 -9.57 1.04 5.17
CA THR A 40 -8.76 0.24 6.09
C THR A 40 -8.75 -1.22 5.69
N GLY A 41 -9.59 -1.67 4.75
CA GLY A 41 -9.77 -3.08 4.43
C GLY A 41 -10.34 -3.94 5.58
N ILE A 42 -10.77 -3.32 6.68
CA ILE A 42 -11.48 -3.98 7.78
C ILE A 42 -12.96 -4.06 7.40
N ASN A 43 -13.51 -5.28 7.38
CA ASN A 43 -14.91 -5.55 7.09
C ASN A 43 -15.53 -6.27 8.29
N CYS A 44 -16.39 -5.62 9.03
CA CYS A 44 -17.05 -6.18 10.21
C CYS A 44 -18.48 -6.62 9.87
N TYR A 45 -18.96 -7.65 10.56
CA TYR A 45 -20.34 -8.12 10.41
C TYR A 45 -21.39 -7.14 10.95
N ARG A 46 -21.03 -6.31 11.94
CA ARG A 46 -21.92 -5.29 12.54
C ARG A 46 -21.19 -3.97 12.73
N ALA A 47 -21.94 -2.87 12.72
CA ALA A 47 -21.44 -1.57 13.14
C ALA A 47 -21.27 -1.51 14.68
N PRO A 48 -20.38 -0.65 15.21
CA PRO A 48 -19.45 0.19 14.46
C PRO A 48 -18.28 -0.62 13.87
N CYS A 49 -17.82 -0.18 12.71
CA CYS A 49 -16.72 -0.81 12.01
C CYS A 49 -15.86 0.25 11.34
N PRO A 50 -14.53 0.20 11.44
CA PRO A 50 -13.66 1.21 10.88
C PRO A 50 -13.37 0.93 9.40
N TRP A 51 -14.38 1.01 8.53
CA TRP A 51 -14.21 0.75 7.09
C TRP A 51 -13.25 1.75 6.45
N ARG A 52 -13.36 3.03 6.84
CA ARG A 52 -12.45 4.11 6.45
C ARG A 52 -11.82 4.76 7.68
N GLY A 53 -10.60 5.26 7.52
CA GLY A 53 -9.90 5.98 8.57
C GLY A 53 -8.48 6.36 8.22
N VAL A 54 -7.77 6.80 9.26
CA VAL A 54 -6.32 7.04 9.23
C VAL A 54 -5.64 5.95 10.06
N PHE A 55 -4.51 5.44 9.58
CA PHE A 55 -3.72 4.42 10.29
C PHE A 55 -2.24 4.58 9.98
N ARG A 56 -1.38 4.24 10.95
CA ARG A 56 0.07 4.28 10.75
C ARG A 56 0.52 3.12 9.86
N MET A 57 1.40 3.42 8.91
CA MET A 57 2.11 2.43 8.10
C MET A 57 3.53 2.27 8.66
N ASN A 58 3.90 1.04 8.96
CA ASN A 58 5.21 0.72 9.51
C ASN A 58 6.24 0.50 8.39
N PRO A 59 7.53 0.76 8.62
CA PRO A 59 8.58 0.59 7.60
C PRO A 59 8.72 -0.85 7.08
N ASP A 60 8.23 -1.84 7.82
CA ASP A 60 8.21 -3.26 7.44
C ASP A 60 7.00 -3.64 6.57
N GLY A 61 6.19 -2.67 6.16
CA GLY A 61 4.98 -2.88 5.35
C GLY A 61 3.76 -3.30 6.17
N THR A 62 3.90 -3.50 7.48
CA THR A 62 2.74 -3.70 8.37
C THR A 62 2.04 -2.37 8.64
N ARG A 63 0.89 -2.43 9.32
CA ARG A 63 0.12 -1.26 9.70
C ARG A 63 -0.50 -1.44 11.07
N ASP A 64 -0.68 -0.32 11.75
CA ASP A 64 -1.36 -0.29 13.04
C ASP A 64 -2.88 -0.32 12.86
N ARG A 65 -3.60 -0.39 13.97
CA ARG A 65 -5.06 -0.22 13.95
C ARG A 65 -5.42 1.21 13.52
N PRO A 66 -6.58 1.40 12.85
CA PRO A 66 -7.09 2.74 12.58
C PRO A 66 -7.26 3.55 13.85
N LEU A 67 -7.00 4.85 13.75
CA LEU A 67 -7.14 5.80 14.87
C LEU A 67 -8.59 5.86 15.38
N SER A 68 -9.56 5.60 14.51
CA SER A 68 -10.98 5.50 14.85
C SER A 68 -11.44 4.04 14.89
N GLY A 69 -12.25 3.67 15.89
CA GLY A 69 -12.97 2.39 15.94
C GLY A 69 -14.26 2.35 15.10
N HIS A 70 -14.61 3.47 14.47
CA HIS A 70 -15.83 3.68 13.68
C HIS A 70 -15.46 4.10 12.26
N ASP A 71 -16.42 4.02 11.34
CA ASP A 71 -16.23 4.52 9.98
C ASP A 71 -16.02 6.03 10.02
N MET A 72 -14.85 6.47 9.59
CA MET A 72 -14.52 7.89 9.49
C MET A 72 -14.99 8.38 8.13
N THR A 73 -16.18 8.98 8.07
CA THR A 73 -16.81 9.39 6.80
C THR A 73 -16.24 10.69 6.24
N GLU A 74 -15.55 11.45 7.08
CA GLU A 74 -14.90 12.72 6.76
C GLU A 74 -13.39 12.57 7.00
N LEU A 75 -12.60 13.32 6.24
CA LEU A 75 -11.15 13.41 6.44
C LEU A 75 -10.84 14.14 7.75
N PRO A 76 -9.71 13.83 8.41
CA PRO A 76 -9.26 14.64 9.53
C PRO A 76 -8.92 16.05 9.04
N LEU A 77 -8.68 16.98 9.97
CA LEU A 77 -8.03 18.23 9.63
C LEU A 77 -6.72 17.89 8.90
N LEU A 78 -6.55 18.47 7.71
CA LEU A 78 -5.51 18.09 6.78
C LEU A 78 -4.85 19.36 6.25
N GLU A 79 -3.55 19.49 6.40
CA GLU A 79 -2.73 20.47 5.69
C GLU A 79 -1.90 19.73 4.65
N ALA A 80 -2.05 20.10 3.38
CA ALA A 80 -1.36 19.46 2.27
C ALA A 80 -1.32 20.43 1.09
N ASP A 81 -0.42 20.21 0.14
CA ASP A 81 -0.51 20.89 -1.15
C ASP A 81 -1.83 20.55 -1.86
N LYS A 82 -2.23 21.40 -2.81
CA LYS A 82 -3.54 21.26 -3.47
C LYS A 82 -3.68 19.94 -4.24
N ALA A 83 -2.62 19.47 -4.89
CA ALA A 83 -2.68 18.26 -5.70
C ALA A 83 -2.79 17.02 -4.80
N ASP A 84 -2.00 16.96 -3.74
CA ASP A 84 -2.03 15.87 -2.77
C ASP A 84 -3.33 15.86 -1.97
N ARG A 85 -3.83 17.02 -1.54
CA ARG A 85 -5.17 17.13 -0.94
C ARG A 85 -6.24 16.55 -1.85
N THR A 86 -6.24 16.93 -3.12
CA THR A 86 -7.22 16.44 -4.11
C THR A 86 -7.16 14.91 -4.24
N ARG A 87 -5.95 14.34 -4.24
CA ARG A 87 -5.75 12.90 -4.32
C ARG A 87 -6.24 12.17 -3.07
N ILE A 88 -5.94 12.72 -1.89
CA ILE A 88 -6.39 12.19 -0.60
C ILE A 88 -7.92 12.19 -0.54
N GLU A 89 -8.56 13.33 -0.86
CA GLU A 89 -10.02 13.47 -0.91
C GLU A 89 -10.64 12.46 -1.88
N GLY A 90 -10.06 12.32 -3.08
CA GLY A 90 -10.51 11.34 -4.06
C GLY A 90 -10.44 9.89 -3.58
N ALA A 91 -9.33 9.50 -2.94
CA ALA A 91 -9.18 8.17 -2.37
C ALA A 91 -10.18 7.90 -1.24
N PHE A 92 -10.34 8.87 -0.34
CA PHE A 92 -11.25 8.76 0.81
C PHE A 92 -12.72 8.65 0.39
N ALA A 93 -13.13 9.43 -0.63
CA ALA A 93 -14.50 9.42 -1.16
C ALA A 93 -14.83 8.17 -1.98
N SER A 94 -13.87 7.61 -2.70
CA SER A 94 -14.07 6.45 -3.60
C SER A 94 -13.90 5.09 -2.91
N GLY A 95 -13.53 5.06 -1.63
CA GLY A 95 -13.17 3.82 -0.94
C GLY A 95 -11.78 3.29 -1.33
N GLY A 96 -10.95 4.13 -1.95
CA GLY A 96 -9.52 3.89 -2.20
C GLY A 96 -8.67 4.09 -0.94
N CYS A 97 -7.35 4.02 -1.09
CA CYS A 97 -6.42 4.24 0.01
C CYS A 97 -5.05 4.72 -0.49
N VAL A 98 -4.59 5.85 0.03
CA VAL A 98 -3.25 6.40 -0.24
C VAL A 98 -2.38 6.40 1.01
N VAL A 99 -1.06 6.34 0.81
CA VAL A 99 -0.06 6.52 1.86
C VAL A 99 0.54 7.91 1.72
N ALA A 100 0.33 8.72 2.75
CA ALA A 100 0.94 10.04 2.90
C ALA A 100 2.17 9.96 3.80
N GLU A 101 3.22 10.67 3.46
CA GLU A 101 4.29 11.01 4.39
C GLU A 101 3.92 12.31 5.11
N GLY A 102 3.94 12.29 6.44
CA GLY A 102 3.52 13.43 7.23
C GLY A 102 3.59 13.19 8.74
N HIS A 103 3.17 14.20 9.50
CA HIS A 103 3.09 14.14 10.95
C HIS A 103 1.83 14.86 11.45
N PHE A 104 1.48 14.61 12.71
CA PHE A 104 0.36 15.29 13.35
C PHE A 104 0.84 16.52 14.13
N GLU A 105 0.23 17.66 13.85
CA GLU A 105 0.27 18.86 14.69
C GLU A 105 -1.09 19.01 15.40
N GLY A 106 -1.16 18.49 16.63
CA GLY A 106 -2.44 18.35 17.33
C GLY A 106 -3.36 17.38 16.59
N GLU A 107 -4.51 17.87 16.09
CA GLU A 107 -5.48 17.09 15.33
C GLU A 107 -5.30 17.21 13.80
N THR A 108 -4.37 18.06 13.35
CA THR A 108 -4.12 18.29 11.92
C THR A 108 -3.02 17.36 11.43
N LEU A 109 -3.32 16.57 10.40
CA LEU A 109 -2.32 15.83 9.66
C LEU A 109 -1.66 16.77 8.64
N VAL A 110 -0.40 17.11 8.88
CA VAL A 110 0.45 17.87 7.95
C VAL A 110 1.11 16.88 7.01
N VAL A 111 0.74 16.92 5.74
CA VAL A 111 1.23 16.03 4.69
C VAL A 111 2.36 16.70 3.91
N ALA A 112 3.54 16.09 3.96
CA ALA A 112 4.69 16.51 3.19
C ALA A 112 4.59 16.06 1.72
N ARG A 113 4.11 14.85 1.48
CA ARG A 113 3.83 14.30 0.13
C ARG A 113 2.98 13.04 0.17
N ILE A 114 2.36 12.69 -0.95
CA ILE A 114 1.90 11.31 -1.19
C ILE A 114 3.08 10.40 -1.57
N ALA A 115 3.26 9.34 -0.79
CA ALA A 115 4.23 8.30 -1.08
C ALA A 115 3.70 7.34 -2.15
N GLY A 116 2.40 7.04 -2.17
CA GLY A 116 1.76 6.18 -3.17
C GLY A 116 0.40 5.61 -2.73
N GLU A 117 -0.03 4.51 -3.35
CA GLU A 117 -1.27 3.79 -3.00
C GLU A 117 -1.02 2.68 -1.98
N CYS A 118 -1.95 2.44 -1.05
CA CYS A 118 -1.75 1.49 0.07
C CYS A 118 -1.45 0.04 -0.35
N HIS A 119 -1.93 -0.38 -1.52
CA HIS A 119 -1.67 -1.74 -2.02
C HIS A 119 -0.21 -2.02 -2.36
N HIS A 120 0.62 -0.97 -2.50
CA HIS A 120 2.07 -1.12 -2.68
C HIS A 120 2.83 -1.41 -1.39
N TRP A 121 2.28 -1.06 -0.22
CA TRP A 121 2.94 -1.30 1.08
C TRP A 121 2.55 -2.63 1.72
N ALA A 122 1.31 -3.07 1.50
CA ALA A 122 0.81 -4.36 1.94
C ALA A 122 0.30 -5.13 0.72
N PRO A 123 1.19 -5.80 -0.04
CA PRO A 123 0.72 -6.71 -1.08
C PRO A 123 -0.17 -7.76 -0.42
N ARG A 124 -1.39 -7.95 -0.94
CA ARG A 124 -2.22 -9.08 -0.50
C ARG A 124 -1.37 -10.33 -0.70
N GLN A 125 -1.13 -11.10 0.37
CA GLN A 125 -0.62 -12.45 0.16
C GLN A 125 -1.65 -13.19 -0.72
N PRO A 126 -1.21 -13.88 -1.77
CA PRO A 126 -2.12 -14.74 -2.51
C PRO A 126 -2.73 -15.74 -1.53
N ALA A 127 -4.05 -15.91 -1.62
CA ALA A 127 -4.72 -16.96 -0.85
C ALA A 127 -4.13 -18.31 -1.28
N GLU A 128 -3.63 -19.08 -0.32
CA GLU A 128 -3.28 -20.50 -0.50
C GLU A 128 -4.51 -21.35 -0.86
#